data_AF-A0A1B6HL74-F1
#
_entry.id   AF-A0A1B6HL74-F1
#
_cell.length_a   1.000
_cell.length_b   1.000
_cell.length_c   1.000
_cell.angle_alpha   90.00
_cell.angle_beta   90.00
_cell.angle_gamma   90.00
#
_symmetry.space_group_name_H-M   'P 1'
#
loop_
_entity.id
_entity.type
_entity.pdbx_description
1 polymer ?
#
loop_
_entity_poly.entity_id
_entity_poly.type
_entity_poly.pdbx_seq_one_letter_code
_entity_poly.pdbx_strand_id
1 'polypeptide(L)'
;KYCRRSHQFRDCVTNFTETLEPCLSPDERGSKQTFIDMLDSLIKFVCFKEGRHIALFIAEGGPECLMSNEEKIQECLNSTFSHYIPQEATDNQNDLPQFRLGQTECGDVTKAQQCIVGHLEKCTDPTPANIVNSLMSYVRKVTPCHQYERSTSRAGLTTVNSVLAFVAAALLLTKFH
;
A
#
# COMPACT_ATOMS: atom_id res chain seq x y z
N LYS A 1 4.74 14.15 -22.58
CA LYS A 1 4.68 15.40 -21.76
C LYS A 1 4.98 15.15 -20.28
N TYR A 2 4.24 14.27 -19.61
CA TYR A 2 4.32 14.06 -18.16
C TYR A 2 5.63 13.42 -17.66
N CYS A 3 6.26 12.56 -18.46
CA CYS A 3 7.39 11.75 -18.02
C CYS A 3 8.74 12.12 -18.61
N ARG A 4 8.88 13.32 -19.19
CA ARG A 4 10.13 13.73 -19.85
C ARG A 4 11.33 13.77 -18.89
N ARG A 5 11.08 14.02 -17.60
CA ARG A 5 12.12 14.13 -16.55
C ARG A 5 12.19 12.92 -15.63
N SER A 6 11.47 11.83 -15.91
CA SER A 6 11.44 10.66 -15.03
C SER A 6 12.83 10.07 -14.81
N HIS A 7 13.66 10.02 -15.86
CA HIS A 7 15.05 9.57 -15.77
C HIS A 7 15.89 10.48 -14.87
N GLN A 8 15.83 11.80 -15.08
CA GLN A 8 16.56 12.77 -14.25
C GLN A 8 16.14 12.71 -12.78
N PHE A 9 14.85 12.50 -12.52
CA PHE A 9 14.34 12.32 -11.16
C PHE A 9 14.85 11.04 -10.52
N ARG A 10 14.81 9.92 -11.26
CA ARG A 10 15.39 8.65 -10.82
C ARG A 10 16.85 8.80 -10.44
N ASP A 11 17.66 9.40 -11.33
CA ASP A 11 19.09 9.61 -11.10
C ASP A 11 19.35 10.48 -9.86
N CYS A 12 18.55 11.54 -9.69
CA CYS A 12 18.65 12.41 -8.51
C CYS A 12 18.44 11.63 -7.21
N VAL A 13 17.37 10.81 -7.15
CA VAL A 13 17.08 10.01 -5.95
C VAL A 13 18.13 8.93 -5.75
N THR A 14 18.58 8.25 -6.81
CA THR A 14 19.66 7.25 -6.70
C THR A 14 20.93 7.88 -6.14
N ASN A 15 21.42 8.98 -6.72
CA ASN A 15 22.60 9.68 -6.25
C ASN A 15 22.47 10.17 -4.80
N PHE A 16 21.28 10.67 -4.43
CA PHE A 16 20.98 11.06 -3.05
C PHE A 16 21.08 9.87 -2.09
N THR A 17 20.46 8.73 -2.42
CA THR A 17 20.51 7.53 -1.57
C THR A 17 21.91 6.90 -1.48
N GLU A 18 22.74 7.05 -2.51
CA GLU A 18 24.16 6.66 -2.48
C GLU A 18 24.97 7.58 -1.58
N THR A 19 24.70 8.88 -1.61
CA THR A 19 25.39 9.86 -0.75
C THR A 19 25.06 9.63 0.72
N LEU A 20 23.84 9.19 1.04
CA LEU A 20 23.42 8.87 2.40
C LEU A 20 23.91 7.50 2.92
N GLU A 21 24.36 6.60 2.04
CA GLU A 21 24.70 5.22 2.40
C GLU A 21 25.73 5.09 3.56
N PRO A 22 26.76 5.94 3.67
CA PRO A 22 27.68 5.91 4.80
C PRO A 22 27.02 6.23 6.15
N CYS A 23 25.94 7.02 6.12
CA CYS A 23 25.17 7.40 7.32
C CYS A 23 24.16 6.34 7.75
N LEU A 24 23.87 5.36 6.89
CA LEU A 24 22.88 4.31 7.16
C LEU A 24 23.48 3.17 7.98
N SER A 25 22.68 2.64 8.91
CA SER A 25 22.93 1.38 9.59
C SER A 25 22.91 0.19 8.62
N PRO A 26 23.48 -0.98 8.98
CA PRO A 26 23.49 -2.16 8.11
C PRO A 26 22.09 -2.58 7.64
N ASP A 27 21.08 -2.46 8.50
CA ASP A 27 19.69 -2.81 8.17
C ASP A 27 19.07 -1.83 7.18
N GLU A 28 19.32 -0.52 7.36
CA GLU A 28 18.83 0.52 6.46
C GLU A 28 19.47 0.43 5.06
N ARG A 29 20.73 -0.01 4.98
CA ARG A 29 21.39 -0.32 3.70
C ARG A 29 20.66 -1.45 2.96
N GLY A 30 20.16 -2.46 3.67
CA GLY A 30 19.32 -3.51 3.09
C GLY A 30 17.99 -2.97 2.54
N SER A 31 17.41 -1.98 3.22
CA SER A 31 16.17 -1.32 2.81
C SER A 31 16.32 -0.33 1.66
N LYS A 32 17.52 0.23 1.44
CA LYS A 32 17.82 1.15 0.32
C LYS A 32 17.37 0.58 -1.03
N GLN A 33 17.71 -0.68 -1.32
CA GLN A 33 17.34 -1.29 -2.61
C GLN A 33 15.82 -1.39 -2.76
N THR A 34 15.12 -1.77 -1.69
CA THR A 34 13.64 -1.82 -1.69
C THR A 34 13.06 -0.44 -2.00
N PHE A 35 13.61 0.63 -1.42
CA PHE A 35 13.16 2.00 -1.70
C PHE A 35 13.38 2.39 -3.18
N ILE A 36 14.54 2.06 -3.76
CA ILE A 36 14.82 2.31 -5.18
C ILE A 36 13.88 1.49 -6.08
N ASP A 37 13.60 0.24 -5.73
CA ASP A 37 12.68 -0.61 -6.48
C ASP A 37 11.25 -0.05 -6.43
N MET A 38 10.81 0.45 -5.26
CA MET A 38 9.52 1.14 -5.10
C MET A 38 9.44 2.39 -5.97
N LEU A 39 10.50 3.22 -5.99
CA LEU A 39 10.59 4.40 -6.84
C LEU A 39 10.51 4.03 -8.33
N ASP A 40 11.26 3.02 -8.75
CA ASP A 40 11.24 2.54 -10.14
C ASP A 40 9.85 2.01 -10.53
N SER A 41 9.20 1.29 -9.62
CA SER A 41 7.83 0.81 -9.79
C SER A 41 6.83 1.96 -9.92
N LEU A 42 6.92 2.97 -9.04
CA LEU A 42 6.10 4.19 -9.10
C LEU A 42 6.28 4.92 -10.44
N ILE A 43 7.52 5.15 -10.85
CA ILE A 43 7.84 5.82 -12.13
C ILE A 43 7.28 4.99 -13.30
N LYS A 44 7.51 3.67 -13.34
CA LYS A 44 7.00 2.81 -14.40
C LYS A 44 5.48 2.83 -14.50
N PHE A 45 4.77 2.83 -13.37
CA PHE A 45 3.31 2.90 -13.35
C PHE A 45 2.81 4.25 -13.86
N VAL A 46 3.30 5.35 -13.29
CA VAL A 46 2.89 6.71 -13.64
C VAL A 46 3.19 6.99 -15.11
N CYS A 47 4.37 6.55 -15.58
CA CYS A 47 4.88 6.79 -16.92
C CYS A 47 4.52 5.72 -17.95
N PHE A 48 3.65 4.78 -17.61
CA PHE A 48 3.16 3.78 -18.54
C PHE A 48 2.62 4.46 -19.81
N LYS A 49 3.11 4.02 -20.99
CA LYS A 49 2.75 4.57 -22.31
C LYS A 49 2.78 6.11 -22.32
N GLU A 50 3.93 6.69 -21.98
CA GLU A 50 4.20 8.14 -21.94
C GLU A 50 3.35 8.95 -20.94
N GLY A 51 2.87 8.31 -19.88
CA GLY A 51 2.09 8.96 -18.84
C GLY A 51 0.59 8.80 -19.01
N ARG A 52 0.14 7.70 -19.64
CA ARG A 52 -1.30 7.43 -19.84
C ARG A 52 -2.06 7.37 -18.52
N HIS A 53 -1.51 6.72 -17.50
CA HIS A 53 -2.19 6.61 -16.21
C HIS A 53 -2.33 7.99 -15.53
N ILE A 54 -1.27 8.80 -15.51
CA ILE A 54 -1.35 10.15 -14.92
C ILE A 54 -2.22 11.09 -15.75
N ALA A 55 -2.22 10.95 -17.08
CA ALA A 55 -3.11 11.72 -17.94
C ALA A 55 -4.58 11.39 -17.67
N LEU A 56 -4.92 10.10 -17.54
CA LEU A 56 -6.27 9.66 -17.19
C LEU A 56 -6.65 10.14 -15.79
N PHE A 57 -5.76 9.99 -14.81
CA PHE A 57 -5.97 10.49 -13.45
C PHE A 57 -6.32 11.98 -13.42
N ILE A 58 -5.60 12.81 -14.17
CA ILE A 58 -5.88 14.25 -14.26
C ILE A 58 -7.18 14.52 -15.01
N ALA A 59 -7.46 13.79 -16.10
CA ALA A 59 -8.66 13.99 -16.89
C ALA A 59 -9.94 13.70 -16.10
N GLU A 60 -9.91 12.72 -15.19
CA GLU A 60 -11.05 12.33 -14.35
C GLU A 60 -11.09 13.05 -13.00
N GLY A 61 -10.47 14.23 -12.89
CA GLY A 61 -10.55 15.06 -11.68
C GLY A 61 -9.78 14.51 -10.46
N GLY A 62 -8.75 13.71 -10.70
CA GLY A 62 -7.95 13.09 -9.64
C GLY A 62 -7.28 14.09 -8.69
N PRO A 63 -6.64 15.18 -9.16
CA PRO A 63 -6.09 16.21 -8.28
C PRO A 63 -7.14 16.81 -7.33
N GLU A 64 -8.32 17.15 -7.84
CA GLU A 64 -9.41 17.72 -7.07
C GLU A 64 -9.95 16.71 -6.04
N CYS A 65 -10.07 15.44 -6.43
CA CYS A 65 -10.46 14.35 -5.54
C CYS A 65 -9.45 14.17 -4.39
N LEU A 66 -8.14 14.21 -4.65
CA LEU A 66 -7.12 14.15 -3.60
C LEU A 66 -7.17 15.37 -2.68
N MET A 67 -7.25 16.59 -3.24
CA MET A 67 -7.27 17.83 -2.47
C MET A 67 -8.49 17.90 -1.53
N SER A 68 -9.67 17.51 -2.01
CA SER A 68 -10.89 17.47 -1.20
C SER A 68 -10.89 16.38 -0.12
N ASN A 69 -9.98 15.40 -0.20
CA ASN A 69 -9.84 14.33 0.78
C ASN A 69 -8.54 14.41 1.58
N GLU A 70 -7.78 15.52 1.50
CA GLU A 70 -6.45 15.65 2.14
C GLU A 70 -6.49 15.31 3.64
N GLU A 71 -7.44 15.90 4.38
CA GLU A 71 -7.60 15.64 5.81
C GLU A 71 -7.90 14.16 6.09
N LYS A 72 -8.72 13.51 5.27
CA LYS A 72 -9.06 12.10 5.41
C LYS A 72 -7.89 11.18 5.09
N ILE A 73 -7.08 11.55 4.10
CA ILE A 73 -5.84 10.85 3.80
C ILE A 73 -4.87 10.99 4.99
N GLN A 74 -4.73 12.19 5.57
CA GLN A 74 -3.92 12.40 6.76
C GLN A 74 -4.44 11.60 7.96
N GLU A 75 -5.75 11.55 8.20
CA GLU A 75 -6.37 10.71 9.23
C GLU A 75 -6.06 9.22 9.01
N CYS A 76 -6.16 8.72 7.78
CA CYS A 76 -5.78 7.33 7.44
C CYS A 76 -4.31 7.05 7.77
N LEU A 77 -3.40 7.96 7.43
CA LEU A 77 -1.97 7.82 7.70
C LEU A 77 -1.67 7.90 9.20
N ASN A 78 -2.25 8.88 9.90
CA ASN A 78 -2.02 9.08 11.33
C ASN A 78 -2.55 7.91 12.16
N SER A 79 -3.78 7.45 11.88
CA SER A 79 -4.36 6.29 12.56
C SER A 79 -3.59 4.99 12.32
N THR A 80 -2.87 4.90 11.20
CA THR A 80 -2.14 3.70 10.81
C THR A 80 -0.67 3.73 11.19
N PHE A 81 -0.01 4.89 11.18
CA PHE A 81 1.45 4.99 11.33
C PHE A 81 1.91 5.84 12.52
N SER A 82 1.00 6.47 13.27
CA SER A 82 1.39 7.31 14.42
C SER A 82 2.21 6.57 15.48
N HIS A 83 2.03 5.25 15.63
CA HIS A 83 2.79 4.44 16.57
C HIS A 83 4.25 4.21 16.16
N TYR A 84 4.62 4.51 14.91
CA TYR A 84 6.02 4.48 14.46
C TYR A 84 6.76 5.79 14.71
N ILE A 85 6.06 6.87 15.04
CA ILE A 85 6.69 8.17 15.31
C ILE A 85 7.06 8.23 16.79
N PRO A 86 8.35 8.40 17.14
CA PRO A 86 8.76 8.57 18.53
C PRO A 86 8.07 9.82 19.11
N GLN A 87 7.34 9.67 20.21
CA GLN A 87 6.61 10.79 20.84
C GLN A 87 7.54 11.75 21.59
N GLU A 88 8.79 11.34 21.84
CA GLU A 88 9.80 12.15 22.49
C GLU A 88 11.08 12.13 21.65
N ALA A 89 11.59 13.31 21.31
CA ALA A 89 12.96 13.47 20.82
C ALA A 89 13.90 13.27 22.02
N THR A 90 14.10 12.02 22.42
CA THR A 90 15.15 11.69 23.39
C THR A 90 16.49 12.03 22.73
N ASP A 91 17.42 12.64 23.48
CA ASP A 91 18.74 13.13 23.04
C ASP A 91 19.65 12.08 22.35
N ASN A 92 19.16 10.85 22.15
CA ASN A 92 19.86 9.77 21.49
C ASN A 92 19.44 9.75 20.01
N GLN A 93 20.25 10.39 19.15
CA GLN A 93 20.14 10.35 17.68
C GLN A 93 20.17 8.95 17.03
N ASN A 94 20.18 7.88 17.84
CA ASN A 94 20.24 6.48 17.41
C ASN A 94 18.88 5.76 17.37
N ASP A 95 17.80 6.36 17.88
CA ASP A 95 16.46 5.72 17.92
C ASP A 95 15.52 6.23 16.82
N LEU A 96 16.05 6.42 15.60
CA LEU A 96 15.19 6.64 14.44
C LEU A 96 14.44 5.35 14.11
N PRO A 97 13.14 5.42 13.76
CA PRO A 97 12.37 4.24 13.37
C PRO A 97 13.04 3.58 12.16
N GLN A 98 13.54 2.36 12.34
CA GLN A 98 14.14 1.62 11.25
C GLN A 98 13.08 1.31 10.19
N PHE A 99 13.34 1.69 8.94
CA PHE A 99 12.46 1.34 7.83
C PHE A 99 12.62 -0.16 7.53
N ARG A 100 11.70 -0.98 8.06
CA ARG A 100 11.58 -2.42 7.82
C ARG A 100 10.16 -2.73 7.38
N LEU A 101 10.00 -3.59 6.38
CA LEU A 101 8.68 -4.02 5.88
C LEU A 101 8.42 -5.48 6.29
N GLY A 102 8.11 -5.69 7.57
CA GLY A 102 7.69 -6.97 8.13
C GLY A 102 6.18 -7.21 7.98
N GLN A 103 5.69 -8.28 8.62
CA GLN A 103 4.28 -8.65 8.52
C GLN A 103 3.34 -7.57 9.06
N THR A 104 3.68 -6.96 10.19
CA THR A 104 2.88 -5.89 10.81
C THR A 104 2.86 -4.65 9.93
N GLU A 105 4.03 -4.20 9.48
CA GLU A 105 4.17 -2.99 8.67
C GLU A 105 3.44 -3.15 7.32
N CYS A 106 3.53 -4.33 6.69
CA CYS A 106 2.80 -4.61 5.46
C CYS A 106 1.29 -4.72 5.66
N GLY A 107 0.84 -5.19 6.84
CA GLY A 107 -0.55 -5.13 7.26
C GLY A 107 -1.02 -3.68 7.37
N ASP A 108 -0.23 -2.82 8.00
CA ASP A 108 -0.52 -1.40 8.16
C ASP A 108 -0.52 -0.66 6.82
N VAL A 109 0.43 -0.91 5.93
CA VAL A 109 0.38 -0.40 4.54
C VAL A 109 -0.93 -0.79 3.84
N THR A 110 -1.41 -2.02 4.04
CA THR A 110 -2.68 -2.48 3.45
C THR A 110 -3.89 -1.76 4.07
N LYS A 111 -3.89 -1.55 5.39
CA LYS A 111 -4.95 -0.77 6.08
C LYS A 111 -4.98 0.68 5.58
N ALA A 112 -3.83 1.35 5.51
CA ALA A 112 -3.72 2.71 5.00
C ALA A 112 -4.23 2.81 3.56
N GLN A 113 -3.82 1.86 2.68
CA GLN A 113 -4.32 1.80 1.32
C GLN A 113 -5.85 1.65 1.27
N GLN A 114 -6.43 0.72 2.01
CA GLN A 114 -7.88 0.50 2.03
C GLN A 114 -8.64 1.74 2.54
N CYS A 115 -8.13 2.39 3.59
CA CYS A 115 -8.69 3.61 4.13
C CYS A 115 -8.66 4.74 3.09
N ILE A 116 -7.50 5.00 2.47
CA ILE A 116 -7.33 6.06 1.46
C ILE A 116 -8.25 5.81 0.27
N VAL A 117 -8.21 4.60 -0.31
CA VAL A 117 -9.02 4.26 -1.49
C VAL A 117 -10.51 4.37 -1.16
N GLY A 118 -10.96 3.92 0.02
CA GLY A 118 -12.36 4.03 0.43
C GLY A 118 -12.87 5.47 0.59
N HIS A 119 -11.99 6.44 0.83
CA HIS A 119 -12.34 7.87 0.78
C HIS A 119 -12.41 8.38 -0.66
N LEU A 120 -11.43 8.02 -1.51
CA LEU A 120 -11.38 8.47 -2.90
C LEU A 120 -12.51 7.88 -3.76
N GLU A 121 -13.02 6.70 -3.42
CA GLU A 121 -14.19 6.09 -4.09
C GLU A 121 -15.47 6.93 -3.94
N LYS A 122 -15.51 7.89 -2.99
CA LYS A 122 -16.65 8.79 -2.78
C LYS A 122 -16.60 10.05 -3.64
N CYS A 123 -15.52 10.24 -4.40
CA CYS A 123 -15.44 11.30 -5.40
C CYS A 123 -16.45 11.07 -6.53
N THR A 124 -16.77 12.12 -7.29
CA THR A 124 -17.77 12.06 -8.38
C THR A 124 -17.43 11.01 -9.43
N ASP A 125 -16.14 10.86 -9.75
CA ASP A 125 -15.63 9.80 -10.59
C ASP A 125 -14.80 8.80 -9.76
N PRO A 126 -15.01 7.48 -9.88
CA PRO A 126 -14.26 6.47 -9.14
C PRO A 126 -12.90 6.14 -9.78
N THR A 127 -12.61 6.61 -10.99
CA THR A 127 -11.37 6.34 -11.73
C THR A 127 -10.12 6.79 -10.98
N PRO A 128 -10.07 7.98 -10.35
CA PRO A 128 -8.95 8.38 -9.49
C PRO A 128 -8.64 7.36 -8.40
N ALA A 129 -9.66 6.85 -7.70
CA ALA A 129 -9.51 5.84 -6.65
C ALA A 129 -8.93 4.53 -7.19
N ASN A 130 -9.44 4.07 -8.34
CA ASN A 130 -8.95 2.86 -9.00
C ASN A 130 -7.48 2.98 -9.43
N ILE A 131 -7.07 4.15 -9.93
CA ILE A 131 -5.68 4.42 -10.31
C ILE A 131 -4.77 4.43 -9.09
N VAL A 132 -5.17 5.09 -8.00
CA VAL A 132 -4.42 5.11 -6.73
C VAL A 132 -4.28 3.70 -6.15
N ASN A 133 -5.38 2.93 -6.11
CA ASN A 133 -5.39 1.54 -5.66
C ASN A 133 -4.44 0.66 -6.50
N SER A 134 -4.48 0.82 -7.82
CA SER A 134 -3.61 0.11 -8.76
C SER A 134 -2.14 0.49 -8.56
N LEU A 135 -1.85 1.77 -8.36
CA LEU A 135 -0.51 2.26 -8.09
C LEU A 135 0.06 1.68 -6.78
N MET A 136 -0.67 1.79 -5.68
CA MET A 136 -0.24 1.26 -4.38
C MET A 136 -0.02 -0.25 -4.45
N SER A 137 -0.90 -0.98 -5.14
CA SER A 137 -0.73 -2.42 -5.37
C SER A 137 0.46 -2.75 -6.27
N TYR A 138 0.76 -1.91 -7.26
CA TYR A 138 1.93 -2.09 -8.13
C TYR A 138 3.24 -1.87 -7.37
N VAL A 139 3.29 -0.88 -6.49
CA VAL A 139 4.44 -0.60 -5.62
C VAL A 139 4.62 -1.71 -4.57
N ARG A 140 3.56 -2.18 -3.90
CA ARG A 140 3.65 -3.26 -2.91
C ARG A 140 4.24 -4.57 -3.46
N LYS A 141 3.99 -4.87 -4.75
CA LYS A 141 4.50 -6.09 -5.39
C LYS A 141 6.02 -6.15 -5.50
N VAL A 142 6.71 -5.01 -5.47
CA VAL A 142 8.18 -4.97 -5.49
C VAL A 142 8.80 -4.87 -4.10
N THR A 143 7.99 -4.93 -3.04
CA THR A 143 8.47 -4.95 -1.66
C THR A 143 8.32 -6.35 -1.05
N PRO A 144 8.92 -6.61 0.13
CA PRO A 144 8.64 -7.83 0.89
C PRO A 144 7.15 -8.03 1.20
N CYS A 145 6.31 -6.99 1.13
CA CYS A 145 4.88 -7.10 1.44
C CYS A 145 4.10 -8.07 0.57
N HIS A 146 4.54 -8.33 -0.67
CA HIS A 146 3.91 -9.30 -1.55
C HIS A 146 3.80 -10.72 -0.93
N GLN A 147 4.70 -11.06 0.00
CA GLN A 147 4.71 -12.37 0.66
C GLN A 147 3.59 -12.50 1.71
N TYR A 148 3.10 -11.38 2.25
CA TYR A 148 2.08 -11.35 3.30
C TYR A 148 0.65 -11.22 2.75
N GLU A 149 0.48 -10.83 1.48
CA GLU A 149 -0.83 -10.73 0.81
C GLU A 149 -1.57 -12.09 0.75
N ARG A 150 -0.84 -13.22 0.78
CA ARG A 150 -1.41 -14.57 0.70
C ARG A 150 -2.04 -15.08 2.00
N SER A 151 -1.72 -14.49 3.14
CA SER A 151 -2.16 -15.00 4.45
C SER A 151 -3.61 -14.65 4.77
N THR A 152 -4.17 -13.60 4.17
CA THR A 152 -5.57 -13.19 4.39
C THR A 152 -6.57 -14.02 3.58
N SER A 153 -6.13 -14.73 2.54
CA SER A 153 -7.02 -15.54 1.68
C SER A 153 -7.23 -16.98 2.19
N ARG A 154 -6.54 -17.41 3.24
CA ARG A 154 -6.69 -18.77 3.83
C ARG A 154 -7.51 -18.82 5.11
N ALA A 155 -7.89 -17.68 5.68
CA ALA A 155 -8.81 -17.61 6.82
C ALA A 155 -10.26 -17.48 6.32
N GLY A 156 -10.79 -18.50 5.64
CA GLY A 156 -12.15 -18.42 5.10
C GLY A 156 -12.60 -19.52 4.16
N LEU A 157 -12.16 -20.77 4.37
CA LEU A 157 -12.93 -21.92 3.90
C LEU A 157 -12.61 -23.13 4.78
N THR A 158 -13.21 -23.16 5.97
CA THR A 158 -13.52 -24.47 6.56
C THR A 158 -14.47 -25.14 5.59
N THR A 159 -13.96 -26.13 4.85
CA THR A 159 -14.80 -27.10 4.15
C THR A 159 -15.72 -27.74 5.19
N VAL A 160 -16.93 -27.21 5.33
CA VAL A 160 -18.00 -27.91 6.02
C VAL A 160 -18.23 -29.20 5.24
N ASN A 161 -17.81 -30.31 5.84
CA ASN A 161 -17.99 -31.63 5.29
C ASN A 161 -19.50 -31.84 5.09
N SER A 162 -19.96 -31.76 3.84
CA SER A 162 -21.37 -31.59 3.45
C SER A 162 -22.27 -32.72 3.91
N VAL A 163 -21.69 -33.84 4.36
CA VAL A 163 -22.40 -35.02 4.85
C VAL A 163 -23.14 -34.75 6.16
N LEU A 164 -22.61 -33.93 7.07
CA LEU A 164 -23.23 -33.69 8.38
C LEU A 164 -24.46 -32.76 8.31
N ALA A 165 -24.48 -31.83 7.35
CA ALA A 165 -25.61 -30.92 7.16
C ALA A 165 -26.85 -31.64 6.61
N PHE A 166 -26.67 -32.63 5.74
CA PHE A 166 -27.78 -33.44 5.23
C PHE A 166 -28.39 -34.37 6.29
N VAL A 167 -27.57 -34.94 7.19
CA VAL A 167 -28.07 -35.81 8.27
C VAL A 167 -28.89 -35.01 9.30
N ALA A 168 -28.46 -33.78 9.63
CA ALA A 168 -29.22 -32.92 10.54
C ALA A 168 -30.57 -32.48 9.94
N ALA A 169 -30.63 -32.19 8.64
CA ALA A 169 -31.87 -31.85 7.95
C ALA A 169 -32.83 -33.05 7.85
N ALA A 170 -32.32 -34.26 7.61
CA ALA A 170 -33.12 -35.48 7.56
C ALA A 170 -33.74 -35.84 8.93
N LEU A 171 -32.99 -35.68 10.02
CA LEU A 171 -33.48 -35.95 11.37
C LEU A 171 -34.57 -34.98 11.85
N LEU A 172 -34.56 -33.73 11.35
CA LEU A 172 -35.60 -32.75 11.64
C LEU A 172 -36.90 -33.05 10.88
N LEU A 173 -36.80 -33.54 9.65
CA LEU A 173 -37.98 -33.91 8.83
C LEU A 173 -38.69 -35.17 9.37
N THR A 174 -37.96 -36.12 9.96
CA THR A 174 -38.58 -37.31 10.57
C THR A 174 -39.28 -37.04 11.91
N LYS A 175 -39.12 -35.86 12.51
CA LYS A 175 -39.85 -35.48 13.74
C LYS A 175 -41.16 -34.73 13.48
N PHE A 176 -41.47 -34.42 12.21
CA PHE A 176 -42.67 -33.70 11.80
C PHE A 176 -43.68 -34.59 11.02
N HIS A 177 -43.54 -35.91 11.11
CA HIS A 177 -44.54 -36.87 10.62
C HIS A 177 -44.86 -37.89 11.71
#